data_AF-A0A7Y5HXY1-F1
#
_entry.id   AF-A0A7Y5HXY1-F1
#
_cell.length_a   1.000
_cell.length_b   1.000
_cell.length_c   1.000
_cell.angle_alpha   90.00
_cell.angle_beta   90.00
_cell.angle_gamma   90.00
#
_symmetry.space_group_name_H-M   'P 1'
#
loop_
_entity.id
_entity.type
_entity.pdbx_description
1 polymer ?
#
loop_
_entity_poly.entity_id
_entity_poly.type
_entity_poly.pdbx_seq_one_letter_code
_entity_poly.pdbx_strand_id
1 'polypeptide(L)'
;AFPAGALLWVLPLLARLTAGRYLQLGPRYLLCGDSIVYYGNVQRLVLSRSSGTLELFGADGPVLRLERDKFPTNARKPDKITRNKATKFEKASARIIERVLQAAPGTPLEDV
;
A
#
# COMPACT_ATOMS: atom_id res chain seq x y z
N ALA A 1 -4.94 -33.41 29.51
CA ALA A 1 -5.05 -31.95 29.35
C ALA A 1 -5.29 -31.65 27.87
N PHE A 2 -6.46 -31.12 27.51
CA PHE A 2 -6.82 -30.87 26.11
C PHE A 2 -5.93 -29.77 25.51
N PRO A 3 -5.37 -29.93 24.30
CA PRO A 3 -4.55 -28.91 23.63
C PRO A 3 -5.39 -27.72 23.10
N ALA A 4 -6.64 -27.59 23.55
CA ALA A 4 -7.60 -26.58 23.08
C ALA A 4 -7.18 -25.14 23.44
N GLY A 5 -6.40 -24.97 24.50
CA GLY A 5 -5.90 -23.65 24.92
C GLY A 5 -4.97 -22.99 23.89
N ALA A 6 -4.10 -23.77 23.23
CA ALA A 6 -3.21 -23.23 22.20
C ALA A 6 -3.97 -22.84 20.92
N LEU A 7 -5.00 -23.60 20.55
CA LEU A 7 -5.80 -23.35 19.35
C LEU A 7 -6.58 -22.01 19.42
N LEU A 8 -7.01 -21.62 20.62
CA LEU A 8 -7.72 -20.35 20.87
C LEU A 8 -6.84 -19.11 20.64
N TRP A 9 -5.51 -19.21 20.78
CA TRP A 9 -4.58 -18.12 20.48
C TRP A 9 -4.17 -18.07 19.00
N VAL A 10 -4.24 -19.20 18.28
CA VAL A 10 -3.87 -19.28 16.86
C VAL A 10 -4.92 -18.60 15.96
N LEU A 11 -6.20 -18.71 16.32
CA LEU A 11 -7.31 -18.08 15.58
C LEU A 11 -7.20 -16.54 15.45
N PRO A 12 -7.01 -15.76 16.53
CA PRO A 12 -6.85 -14.30 16.42
C PRO A 12 -5.54 -13.92 15.73
N LEU A 13 -4.48 -14.73 15.87
CA LEU A 13 -3.22 -14.52 15.18
C LEU A 13 -3.41 -14.67 13.66
N LEU A 14 -4.08 -15.74 13.21
CA LEU A 14 -4.41 -15.97 11.81
C LEU A 14 -5.36 -14.90 11.27
N ALA A 15 -6.37 -14.49 12.04
CA ALA A 15 -7.29 -13.42 11.65
C ALA A 15 -6.54 -12.10 11.44
N ARG A 16 -5.58 -11.77 12.31
CA ARG A 16 -4.75 -10.56 12.17
C ARG A 16 -3.80 -10.64 10.98
N LEU A 17 -3.27 -11.81 10.67
CA LEU A 17 -2.39 -12.02 9.51
C LEU A 17 -3.14 -12.05 8.17
N THR A 18 -4.41 -12.43 8.18
CA THR A 18 -5.27 -12.54 6.99
C THR A 18 -6.18 -11.34 6.76
N ALA A 19 -6.29 -10.42 7.73
CA ALA A 19 -7.02 -9.19 7.58
C ALA A 19 -6.47 -8.38 6.39
N GLY A 20 -7.32 -8.17 5.38
CA GLY A 20 -6.98 -7.37 4.21
C GLY A 20 -6.58 -5.97 4.66
N ARG A 21 -5.38 -5.52 4.26
CA ARG A 21 -4.94 -4.14 4.51
C ARG A 21 -5.76 -3.22 3.61
N TYR A 22 -6.61 -2.39 4.21
CA TYR A 22 -7.37 -1.38 3.49
C TYR A 22 -6.46 -0.19 3.19
N LEU A 23 -6.49 0.25 1.93
CA LEU A 23 -5.87 1.50 1.49
C LEU A 23 -6.96 2.56 1.41
N GLN A 24 -6.95 3.54 2.33
CA GLN A 24 -7.89 4.66 2.32
C GLN A 24 -7.13 5.96 2.04
N LEU A 25 -7.59 6.66 1.00
CA LEU A 25 -7.04 7.93 0.54
C LEU A 25 -7.89 9.06 1.10
N GLY A 26 -7.46 9.68 2.19
CA GLY A 26 -8.06 10.89 2.74
C GLY A 26 -7.57 12.16 2.03
N PRO A 27 -8.07 13.35 2.41
CA PRO A 27 -7.64 14.62 1.84
C PRO A 27 -6.21 15.02 2.26
N ARG A 28 -5.82 14.69 3.51
CA ARG A 28 -4.51 15.04 4.10
C ARG A 28 -3.68 13.83 4.54
N TYR A 29 -4.32 12.68 4.69
CA TYR A 29 -3.72 11.47 5.21
C TYR A 29 -3.98 10.30 4.29
N LEU A 30 -3.00 9.41 4.20
CA LEU A 30 -3.09 8.09 3.60
C LEU A 30 -3.09 7.05 4.71
N LEU A 31 -4.11 6.22 4.74
CA LEU A 31 -4.22 5.11 5.69
C LEU A 31 -3.97 3.81 4.94
N CYS A 32 -3.05 2.99 5.44
CA CYS A 32 -2.77 1.67 4.90
C CYS A 32 -2.65 0.66 6.03
N GLY A 33 -3.72 -0.09 6.30
CA GLY A 33 -3.77 -0.99 7.46
C GLY A 33 -3.52 -0.22 8.76
N ASP A 34 -2.44 -0.57 9.47
CA ASP A 34 -2.03 0.06 10.73
C ASP A 34 -1.16 1.33 10.54
N SER A 35 -0.81 1.68 9.30
CA SER A 35 0.07 2.80 8.98
C SER A 35 -0.72 4.04 8.56
N ILE A 36 -0.39 5.19 9.17
CA ILE A 36 -0.95 6.50 8.84
C ILE A 36 0.18 7.38 8.31
N VAL A 37 0.01 7.88 7.09
CA VAL A 37 0.99 8.75 6.43
C VAL A 37 0.35 10.10 6.21
N TYR A 38 0.95 11.15 6.77
CA TYR A 38 0.58 12.52 6.45
C TYR A 38 1.28 12.96 5.18
N TYR A 39 0.53 13.43 4.17
CA TYR A 39 1.11 13.78 2.87
C TYR A 39 2.18 14.87 2.95
N GLY A 40 2.06 15.81 3.89
CA GLY A 40 3.04 16.88 4.08
C GLY A 40 4.38 16.40 4.67
N ASN A 41 4.43 15.20 5.25
CA ASN A 41 5.67 14.63 5.78
C ASN A 41 6.43 13.79 4.75
N VAL A 42 5.86 13.61 3.55
CA VAL A 42 6.52 12.88 2.47
C VAL A 42 7.57 13.81 1.85
N GLN A 43 8.82 13.35 1.85
CA GLN A 43 9.96 14.11 1.31
C GLN A 43 10.47 13.55 -0.01
N ARG A 44 10.19 12.28 -0.31
CA ARG A 44 10.57 11.68 -1.59
C ARG A 44 9.58 10.59 -1.99
N LEU A 45 9.29 10.52 -3.28
CA LEU A 45 8.51 9.48 -3.91
C LEU A 45 9.38 8.72 -4.91
N VAL A 46 9.40 7.41 -4.82
CA VAL A 46 10.09 6.54 -5.78
C VAL A 46 9.05 5.64 -6.43
N LEU A 47 8.77 5.87 -7.70
CA LEU A 47 7.89 5.02 -8.50
C LEU A 47 8.77 4.12 -9.35
N SER A 48 8.61 2.81 -9.21
CA SER A 48 9.25 1.85 -10.10
C SER A 48 8.20 1.11 -10.91
N ARG A 49 8.13 1.42 -12.21
CA ARG A 49 7.16 0.84 -13.14
C ARG A 49 7.50 -0.60 -13.51
N SER A 50 8.80 -0.90 -13.59
CA SER A 50 9.32 -2.23 -13.92
C SER A 50 8.94 -3.25 -12.84
N SER A 51 9.14 -2.88 -11.57
CA SER A 51 8.78 -3.71 -10.42
C SER A 51 7.34 -3.53 -9.94
N GLY A 52 6.66 -2.47 -10.38
CA GLY A 52 5.29 -2.16 -9.97
C GLY A 52 5.20 -1.78 -8.50
N THR A 53 6.18 -1.01 -8.01
CA THR A 53 6.23 -0.54 -6.62
C THR A 53 6.23 0.97 -6.54
N LEU A 54 5.49 1.51 -5.57
CA LEU A 54 5.54 2.92 -5.21
C LEU A 54 5.98 3.02 -3.75
N GLU A 55 7.11 3.68 -3.52
CA GLU A 55 7.67 3.91 -2.20
C GLU A 55 7.57 5.38 -1.82
N LEU A 56 7.10 5.63 -0.59
CA LEU A 56 6.99 6.94 0.02
C LEU A 56 8.04 7.03 1.12
N PHE A 57 8.88 8.05 1.06
CA PHE A 57 9.92 8.31 2.05
C PHE A 57 9.58 9.59 2.82
N GLY A 58 9.71 9.50 4.14
CA GLY A 58 9.66 10.64 5.05
C GLY A 58 11.07 11.04 5.50
N ALA A 59 11.15 11.84 6.55
CA ALA A 59 12.43 12.30 7.11
C ALA A 59 13.33 11.15 7.58
N ASP A 60 12.75 10.12 8.20
CA ASP A 60 13.49 9.03 8.85
C ASP A 60 13.66 7.78 7.95
N GLY A 61 13.19 7.84 6.68
CA GLY A 61 13.29 6.74 5.73
C GLY A 61 11.95 6.30 5.11
N PRO A 62 11.83 5.04 4.64
CA PRO A 62 10.65 4.56 3.93
C PRO A 62 9.46 4.44 4.89
N VAL A 63 8.39 5.18 4.60
CA VAL A 63 7.17 5.22 5.41
C VAL A 63 6.14 4.23 4.89
N LEU A 64 6.02 4.10 3.57
CA LEU A 64 5.04 3.20 2.97
C LEU A 64 5.52 2.68 1.62
N ARG A 65 5.31 1.38 1.39
CA ARG A 65 5.55 0.71 0.11
C ARG A 65 4.25 0.09 -0.40
N LEU A 66 3.80 0.55 -1.57
CA LEU A 66 2.75 -0.08 -2.34
C LEU A 66 3.37 -1.03 -3.36
N GLU A 67 2.85 -2.25 -3.43
CA GLU A 67 3.23 -3.24 -4.44
C GLU A 67 2.01 -3.60 -5.27
N ARG A 68 2.17 -3.64 -6.59
CA ARG A 68 1.13 -4.03 -7.55
C ARG A 68 0.53 -5.40 -7.23
N ASP A 69 1.35 -6.34 -6.78
CA ASP A 69 0.93 -7.72 -6.57
C ASP A 69 -0.02 -7.90 -5.38
N LYS A 70 -0.01 -6.96 -4.43
CA LYS A 70 -0.88 -6.97 -3.25
C LYS A 70 -2.30 -6.46 -3.52
N PHE A 71 -2.59 -5.96 -4.73
CA PHE A 71 -3.93 -5.50 -5.07
C PHE A 71 -4.91 -6.68 -5.24
N PRO A 72 -6.09 -6.64 -4.59
CA PRO A 72 -7.07 -7.71 -4.69
C PRO A 72 -7.72 -7.75 -6.08
N THR A 73 -7.94 -8.94 -6.63
CA THR A 73 -8.68 -9.14 -7.89
C THR A 73 -9.46 -10.44 -7.86
N ASN A 74 -10.69 -10.42 -8.38
CA ASN A 74 -11.54 -11.61 -8.52
C ASN A 74 -11.32 -12.33 -9.85
N ALA A 75 -10.39 -11.84 -10.69
CA ALA A 75 -10.06 -12.48 -11.95
C ALA A 75 -9.36 -13.82 -11.70
N ARG A 76 -9.71 -14.83 -12.50
CA ARG A 76 -9.13 -16.19 -12.40
C ARG A 76 -8.13 -16.52 -13.51
N LYS A 77 -8.16 -15.80 -14.63
CA LYS A 77 -7.20 -15.98 -15.75
C LYS A 77 -5.93 -15.16 -15.48
N PRO A 78 -4.72 -15.70 -15.70
CA PRO A 78 -3.45 -15.04 -15.37
C PRO A 78 -3.33 -13.67 -16.02
N ASP A 79 -3.64 -13.56 -17.32
CA ASP A 79 -3.57 -12.28 -18.05
C ASP A 79 -4.51 -11.22 -17.46
N LYS A 80 -5.70 -11.66 -17.04
CA LYS A 80 -6.70 -10.77 -16.40
C LYS A 80 -6.29 -10.38 -14.99
N ILE A 81 -5.60 -11.25 -14.25
CA ILE A 81 -5.07 -10.95 -12.92
C ILE A 81 -4.02 -9.85 -13.04
N THR A 82 -3.00 -10.05 -13.88
CA THR A 82 -1.90 -9.09 -14.06
C THR A 82 -2.41 -7.73 -14.51
N ARG A 83 -3.29 -7.71 -15.53
CA ARG A 83 -3.87 -6.47 -16.04
C ARG A 83 -4.70 -5.74 -14.98
N ASN A 84 -5.60 -6.44 -14.28
CA ASN A 84 -6.46 -5.81 -13.27
C ASN A 84 -5.64 -5.24 -12.10
N LYS A 85 -4.62 -5.97 -11.64
CA LYS A 85 -3.71 -5.50 -10.59
C LYS A 85 -2.92 -4.28 -11.04
N ALA A 86 -2.38 -4.30 -12.27
CA ALA A 86 -1.71 -3.14 -12.87
C ALA A 86 -2.63 -1.92 -12.93
N THR A 87 -3.84 -2.05 -13.46
CA THR A 87 -4.79 -0.93 -13.54
C THR A 87 -5.14 -0.36 -12.16
N LYS A 88 -5.33 -1.21 -11.15
CA LYS A 88 -5.59 -0.73 -9.78
C LYS A 88 -4.38 -0.02 -9.17
N PHE A 89 -3.18 -0.55 -9.39
CA PHE A 89 -1.93 0.04 -8.93
C PHE A 89 -1.69 1.41 -9.57
N GLU A 90 -1.79 1.52 -10.89
CA GLU A 90 -1.65 2.79 -11.63
C GLU A 90 -2.64 3.85 -11.12
N LYS A 91 -3.90 3.46 -10.93
CA LYS A 91 -4.93 4.38 -10.41
C LYS A 91 -4.64 4.83 -8.98
N ALA A 92 -4.20 3.92 -8.12
CA ALA A 92 -3.89 4.23 -6.72
C ALA A 92 -2.63 5.10 -6.60
N SER A 93 -1.56 4.73 -7.31
CA SER A 93 -0.29 5.45 -7.32
C SER A 93 -0.46 6.87 -7.87
N ALA A 94 -1.11 7.04 -9.03
CA ALA A 94 -1.38 8.36 -9.59
C ALA A 94 -2.12 9.28 -8.60
N ARG A 95 -3.13 8.73 -7.91
CA ARG A 95 -3.91 9.50 -6.92
C ARG A 95 -3.13 9.82 -5.64
N ILE A 96 -2.23 8.95 -5.21
CA ILE A 96 -1.32 9.22 -4.08
C ILE A 96 -0.35 10.33 -4.47
N ILE A 97 0.30 10.22 -5.63
CA ILE A 97 1.26 11.21 -6.13
C ILE A 97 0.60 12.57 -6.23
N GLU A 98 -0.60 12.65 -6.84
CA GLU A 98 -1.37 13.89 -6.94
C GLU A 98 -1.61 14.54 -5.56
N ARG A 99 -2.02 13.75 -4.56
CA ARG A 99 -2.30 14.24 -3.20
C ARG A 99 -1.05 14.68 -2.46
N VAL A 100 0.06 13.97 -2.65
CA VAL A 100 1.36 14.35 -2.08
C VAL A 100 1.83 15.65 -2.71
N LEU A 101 1.78 15.79 -4.03
CA LEU A 101 2.19 17.02 -4.71
C LEU A 101 1.28 18.22 -4.37
N GLN A 102 -0.02 18.00 -4.14
CA GLN A 102 -0.92 19.04 -3.64
C GLN A 102 -0.55 19.51 -2.22
N ALA A 103 -0.10 18.61 -1.35
CA ALA A 103 0.26 18.94 0.03
C ALA A 103 1.71 19.45 0.16
N ALA A 104 2.62 18.94 -0.67
CA ALA A 104 4.05 19.18 -0.65
C ALA A 104 4.56 19.27 -2.11
N PRO A 105 4.40 20.44 -2.77
CA PRO A 105 4.70 20.61 -4.19
C PRO A 105 6.19 20.46 -4.54
N GLY A 106 7.09 20.59 -3.55
CA GLY A 106 8.53 20.41 -3.73
C GLY A 106 9.02 18.96 -3.61
N THR A 107 8.12 17.98 -3.49
CA THR A 107 8.50 16.57 -3.28
C THR A 107 9.11 15.99 -4.57
N PRO A 108 10.39 15.59 -4.58
CA PRO A 108 10.99 14.88 -5.71
C PRO A 108 10.28 13.56 -5.99
N LEU A 109 9.92 13.35 -7.26
CA LEU A 109 9.40 12.10 -7.80
C LEU A 109 10.47 11.47 -8.70
N GLU A 110 11.01 10.33 -8.28
CA GLU A 110 11.98 9.54 -9.05
C GLU A 110 11.25 8.39 -9.75
N ASP A 111 11.44 8.23 -11.06
CA ASP A 111 10.90 7.12 -11.87
C ASP A 111 12.05 6.16 -12.21
N VAL A 112 11.97 4.90 -11.74
CA VAL A 112 13.07 3.89 -11.77
C VAL A 112 12.66 2.60 -12.49
#